data_AF-A0A7V4G123-F1
#
_entry.id   AF-A0A7V4G123-F1
#
_cell.length_a   1.000
_cell.length_b   1.000
_cell.length_c   1.000
_cell.angle_alpha   90.00
_cell.angle_beta   90.00
_cell.angle_gamma   90.00
#
_symmetry.space_group_name_H-M   'P 1'
#
loop_
_entity.id
_entity.type
_entity.pdbx_description
1 polymer ?
#
loop_
_entity_poly.entity_id
_entity_poly.type
_entity_poly.pdbx_seq_one_letter_code
_entity_poly.pdbx_strand_id
1 'polypeptide(L)'
;MGTWWLCADNPSGSREGLADLLPKDCAAMLPAATPDAFEEKQAPLALLHHLSEKHHKVASQIIHQWMRKSFDACTTNGVSLSFYELRELAKRANGNGAVEKILVDPSVAANKKLDEHLRYVLSSVLGEPVDAPMMHLASMVLSEARGDKQIRQLVAARGFLDPGTTAQELPDDRFFIRSSLVQGMTSVEALYGSMNARSSMCDKKLGTAFAGGLTRSLVFALWPYHVTEQDCGSTEANPATCKVKGGVCAKCYRALPDGLLPHIGFPAGLVAAQAIGERGTQLSMQSFHVSESAVNIQWMRMALGADRPHPGQTMPFPFAHESQTADFVEKMKAIKAYRNVHPRHLQLLWKVLHESKGRTLRSAIQGADPVSRLSHDRRPDTEILVAAIRNNRCRRDVPFASILFGSPSTLTSLPKP
;
A
#
# COMPACT_ATOMS: atom_id res chain seq x y z
N MET A 1 0.56 13.81 15.62
CA MET A 1 0.13 15.15 16.09
C MET A 1 -0.62 15.11 17.42
N GLY A 2 -1.84 14.59 17.53
CA GLY A 2 -2.56 14.58 18.82
C GLY A 2 -1.83 13.88 19.96
N THR A 3 -1.25 12.70 19.69
CA THR A 3 -0.36 12.01 20.65
C THR A 3 0.86 12.82 21.04
N TRP A 4 1.42 13.62 20.12
CA TRP A 4 2.55 14.49 20.40
C TRP A 4 2.14 15.58 21.40
N TRP A 5 1.00 16.25 21.18
CA TRP A 5 0.47 17.26 22.10
C TRP A 5 0.04 16.70 23.47
N LEU A 6 -0.40 15.44 23.52
CA LEU A 6 -0.68 14.76 24.79
C LEU A 6 0.61 14.40 25.56
N CYS A 7 1.70 14.17 24.85
CA CYS A 7 2.99 13.79 25.43
C CYS A 7 3.91 14.99 25.66
N ALA A 8 3.63 16.13 25.03
CA ALA A 8 4.31 17.40 25.25
C ALA A 8 4.10 17.79 26.71
N ASP A 9 5.19 18.11 27.42
CA ASP A 9 5.18 18.47 28.84
C ASP A 9 4.44 19.81 29.01
N ASN A 10 3.12 19.71 29.02
CA ASN A 10 2.20 20.80 29.26
C ASN A 10 1.81 20.79 30.75
N PRO A 11 1.62 21.97 31.37
CA PRO A 11 1.20 22.09 32.77
C PRO A 11 -0.20 21.51 33.06
N SER A 12 -0.89 20.94 32.06
CA SER A 12 -2.25 20.41 32.16
C SER A 12 -2.36 18.93 32.55
N GLY A 13 -1.26 18.23 32.84
CA GLY A 13 -1.30 16.81 33.24
C GLY A 13 -1.77 15.87 32.12
N SER A 14 -1.71 16.31 30.86
CA SER A 14 -2.25 15.58 29.70
C SER A 14 -1.60 14.22 29.45
N ARG A 15 -0.31 14.09 29.79
CA ARG A 15 0.45 12.83 29.67
C ARG A 15 -0.01 11.81 30.71
N GLU A 16 -0.20 12.23 31.95
CA GLU A 16 -0.71 11.40 33.05
C GLU A 16 -2.13 10.93 32.74
N GLY A 17 -2.99 11.84 32.26
CA GLY A 17 -4.34 11.50 31.84
C GLY A 17 -4.43 10.58 30.61
N LEU A 18 -3.35 10.40 29.84
CA LEU A 18 -3.24 9.37 28.79
C LEU A 18 -2.68 8.06 29.37
N ALA A 19 -1.70 8.14 30.25
CA ALA A 19 -1.13 6.98 30.94
C ALA A 19 -2.20 6.24 31.78
N ASP A 20 -3.10 6.97 32.43
CA ASP A 20 -4.21 6.40 33.22
C ASP A 20 -5.22 5.62 32.37
N LEU A 21 -5.38 5.98 31.10
CA LEU A 21 -6.26 5.25 30.18
C LEU A 21 -5.64 3.94 29.68
N LEU A 22 -4.30 3.85 29.71
CA LEU A 22 -3.57 2.74 29.14
C LEU A 22 -3.31 1.66 30.20
N PRO A 23 -3.34 0.38 29.81
CA PRO A 23 -2.77 -0.69 30.62
C PRO A 23 -1.33 -0.36 31.02
N LYS A 24 -0.89 -0.78 32.21
CA LYS A 24 0.43 -0.40 32.77
C LYS A 24 1.61 -0.69 31.84
N ASP A 25 1.53 -1.79 31.09
CA ASP A 25 2.54 -2.18 30.10
C ASP A 25 2.50 -1.28 28.85
N CYS A 26 1.32 -0.84 28.42
CA CYS A 26 1.15 0.14 27.34
C CYS A 26 1.58 1.55 27.75
N ALA A 27 1.28 1.97 28.99
CA ALA A 27 1.65 3.29 29.51
C ALA A 27 3.17 3.50 29.53
N ALA A 28 3.94 2.44 29.80
CA ALA A 28 5.40 2.47 29.77
C ALA A 28 5.98 2.69 28.35
N MET A 29 5.20 2.44 27.29
CA MET A 29 5.60 2.62 25.89
C MET A 29 5.29 4.03 25.36
N LEU A 30 4.77 4.94 26.18
CA LEU A 30 4.45 6.30 25.74
C LEU A 30 5.72 7.08 25.36
N PRO A 31 5.83 7.57 24.11
CA PRO A 31 7.02 8.30 23.67
C PRO A 31 7.20 9.61 24.46
N ALA A 32 8.45 10.00 24.72
CA ALA A 32 8.75 11.35 25.18
C ALA A 32 8.45 12.36 24.07
N ALA A 33 8.12 13.61 24.39
CA ALA A 33 7.91 14.66 23.38
C ALA A 33 9.23 15.26 22.84
N THR A 34 10.20 14.40 22.57
CA THR A 34 11.45 14.79 21.92
C THR A 34 11.36 14.59 20.40
N PRO A 35 12.18 15.32 19.61
CA PRO A 35 12.25 15.13 18.15
C PRO A 35 12.48 13.67 17.77
N ASP A 36 13.45 13.01 18.42
CA ASP A 36 13.86 11.64 18.11
C ASP A 36 12.78 10.58 18.42
N ALA A 37 11.91 10.84 19.40
CA ALA A 37 10.90 9.87 19.85
C ALA A 37 9.67 9.80 18.93
N PHE A 38 9.44 10.82 18.08
CA PHE A 38 8.32 10.88 17.14
C PHE A 38 8.74 10.79 15.67
N GLU A 39 10.04 10.86 15.36
CA GLU A 39 10.59 10.67 14.01
C GLU A 39 10.33 9.26 13.45
N GLU A 40 10.22 8.27 14.32
CA GLU A 40 9.68 6.98 13.92
C GLU A 40 8.16 6.99 14.09
N LYS A 41 7.41 6.85 12.97
CA LYS A 41 6.00 6.38 12.94
C LYS A 41 5.72 5.18 13.87
N GLN A 42 6.76 4.54 14.38
CA GLN A 42 6.72 3.39 15.24
C GLN A 42 6.19 3.69 16.63
N ALA A 43 6.39 4.84 17.28
CA ALA A 43 6.00 4.91 18.71
C ALA A 43 4.47 4.79 18.95
N PRO A 44 3.60 5.62 18.35
CA PRO A 44 2.14 5.44 18.48
C PRO A 44 1.62 4.18 17.78
N LEU A 45 2.23 3.78 16.66
CA LEU A 45 1.81 2.60 15.92
C LEU A 45 2.19 1.29 16.63
N ALA A 46 3.37 1.21 17.23
CA ALA A 46 3.83 0.10 18.05
C ALA A 46 3.01 0.00 19.33
N LEU A 47 2.66 1.14 19.94
CA LEU A 47 1.69 1.16 21.04
C LEU A 47 0.33 0.59 20.61
N LEU A 48 -0.19 0.98 19.45
CA LEU A 48 -1.43 0.43 18.90
C LEU A 48 -1.33 -1.07 18.60
N HIS A 49 -0.20 -1.53 18.04
CA HIS A 49 0.05 -2.95 17.78
C HIS A 49 0.07 -3.76 19.09
N HIS A 50 0.86 -3.31 20.07
CA HIS A 50 0.95 -3.97 21.37
C HIS A 50 -0.39 -3.99 22.11
N LEU A 51 -1.14 -2.87 22.07
CA LEU A 51 -2.48 -2.78 22.63
C LEU A 51 -3.45 -3.77 21.94
N SER A 52 -3.36 -3.87 20.62
CA SER A 52 -4.22 -4.77 19.83
C SER A 52 -3.88 -6.24 20.04
N GLU A 53 -2.60 -6.58 20.25
CA GLU A 53 -2.15 -7.95 20.47
C GLU A 53 -2.44 -8.43 21.90
N LYS A 54 -2.02 -7.67 22.92
CA LYS A 54 -2.12 -8.10 24.32
C LYS A 54 -3.46 -7.78 24.96
N HIS A 55 -4.12 -6.71 24.52
CA HIS A 55 -5.33 -6.17 25.16
C HIS A 55 -6.50 -6.02 24.17
N HIS A 56 -6.63 -6.94 23.21
CA HIS A 56 -7.63 -6.88 22.13
C HIS A 56 -9.08 -6.61 22.61
N LYS A 57 -9.47 -7.09 23.80
CA LYS A 57 -10.81 -6.89 24.37
C LYS A 57 -11.13 -5.44 24.72
N VAL A 58 -10.12 -4.68 25.16
CA VAL A 58 -10.27 -3.29 25.64
C VAL A 58 -9.71 -2.29 24.62
N ALA A 59 -8.90 -2.77 23.67
CA ALA A 59 -8.24 -1.95 22.64
C ALA A 59 -9.19 -0.99 21.93
N SER A 60 -10.38 -1.45 21.51
CA SER A 60 -11.35 -0.60 20.80
C SER A 60 -11.82 0.60 21.66
N GLN A 61 -12.09 0.37 22.94
CA GLN A 61 -12.53 1.43 23.86
C GLN A 61 -11.41 2.43 24.13
N ILE A 62 -10.20 1.94 24.37
CA ILE A 62 -9.01 2.77 24.60
C ILE A 62 -8.68 3.61 23.38
N ILE A 63 -8.70 3.03 22.17
CA ILE A 63 -8.43 3.75 20.91
C ILE A 63 -9.42 4.90 20.74
N HIS A 64 -10.70 4.67 21.01
CA HIS A 64 -11.72 5.70 20.90
C HIS A 64 -11.55 6.83 21.93
N GLN A 65 -11.19 6.50 23.18
CA GLN A 65 -10.91 7.51 24.21
C GLN A 65 -9.62 8.30 23.92
N TRP A 66 -8.57 7.61 23.47
CA TRP A 66 -7.32 8.21 23.04
C TRP A 66 -7.54 9.18 21.87
N MET A 67 -8.36 8.79 20.88
CA MET A 67 -8.76 9.67 19.78
C MET A 67 -9.45 10.94 20.29
N ARG A 68 -10.40 10.82 21.23
CA ARG A 68 -11.09 11.99 21.81
C ARG A 68 -10.15 12.93 22.56
N LYS A 69 -9.29 12.40 23.43
CA LYS A 69 -8.28 13.20 24.13
C LYS A 69 -7.30 13.86 23.15
N SER A 70 -6.96 13.16 22.06
CA SER A 70 -6.10 13.71 21.01
C SER A 70 -6.76 14.90 20.31
N PHE A 71 -8.07 14.83 20.04
CA PHE A 71 -8.82 15.95 19.47
C PHE A 71 -8.91 17.12 20.44
N ASP A 72 -9.25 16.85 21.70
CA ASP A 72 -9.32 17.85 22.76
C ASP A 72 -7.99 18.59 22.92
N ALA A 73 -6.87 17.85 23.02
CA ALA A 73 -5.53 18.44 23.07
C ALA A 73 -5.20 19.29 21.84
N CYS A 74 -5.55 18.86 20.63
CA CYS A 74 -5.32 19.70 19.44
C CYS A 74 -6.16 20.99 19.47
N THR A 75 -7.38 20.92 20.00
CA THR A 75 -8.29 22.06 20.11
C THR A 75 -7.84 23.03 21.19
N THR A 76 -7.46 22.55 22.39
CA THR A 76 -7.02 23.40 23.51
C THR A 76 -5.71 24.11 23.20
N ASN A 77 -4.78 23.44 22.50
CA ASN A 77 -3.52 24.05 22.05
C ASN A 77 -3.72 24.97 20.83
N GLY A 78 -4.92 25.05 20.24
CA GLY A 78 -5.21 25.95 19.13
C GLY A 78 -4.32 25.71 17.92
N VAL A 79 -4.05 24.44 17.58
CA VAL A 79 -3.14 24.08 16.47
C VAL A 79 -3.60 24.77 15.18
N SER A 80 -2.78 25.70 14.71
CA SER A 80 -3.07 26.61 13.61
C SER A 80 -1.82 26.83 12.78
N LEU A 81 -2.00 27.30 11.54
CA LEU A 81 -0.94 27.60 10.60
C LEU A 81 -1.17 29.00 10.03
N SER A 82 -0.23 29.91 10.28
CA SER A 82 -0.28 31.26 9.72
C SER A 82 0.72 31.45 8.56
N PHE A 83 0.40 32.36 7.65
CA PHE A 83 1.32 32.78 6.59
C PHE A 83 2.61 33.40 7.15
N TYR A 84 2.51 34.13 8.26
CA TYR A 84 3.66 34.80 8.88
C TYR A 84 4.66 33.80 9.45
N GLU A 85 4.20 32.70 10.06
CA GLU A 85 5.06 31.60 10.51
C GLU A 85 5.79 30.93 9.34
N LEU A 86 5.10 30.69 8.22
CA LEU A 86 5.73 30.13 7.02
C LEU A 86 6.80 31.06 6.46
N ARG A 87 6.55 32.37 6.47
CA ARG A 87 7.51 33.38 6.02
C ARG A 87 8.72 33.48 6.96
N GLU A 88 8.52 33.38 8.26
CA GLU A 88 9.61 33.40 9.23
C GLU A 88 10.45 32.12 9.16
N LEU A 89 9.80 30.97 9.00
CA LEU A 89 10.46 29.71 8.75
C LEU A 89 11.28 29.75 7.46
N ALA A 90 10.80 30.42 6.41
CA ALA A 90 11.53 30.59 5.15
C ALA A 90 12.82 31.39 5.33
N LYS A 91 12.78 32.46 6.14
CA LYS A 91 13.99 33.22 6.49
C LYS A 91 14.96 32.38 7.32
N ARG A 92 14.45 31.68 8.34
CA ARG A 92 15.26 30.81 9.21
C ARG A 92 15.93 29.69 8.40
N ALA A 93 15.20 29.08 7.47
CA ALA A 93 15.72 28.06 6.57
C ALA A 93 16.80 28.62 5.64
N ASN A 94 16.65 29.85 5.13
CA ASN A 94 17.66 30.50 4.28
C ASN A 94 18.78 31.21 5.07
N GLY A 95 18.93 30.94 6.37
CA GLY A 95 20.05 31.48 7.17
C GLY A 95 21.40 31.22 6.49
N ASN A 96 22.25 32.25 6.39
CA ASN A 96 23.55 32.20 5.70
C ASN A 96 23.50 31.80 4.20
N GLY A 97 22.34 32.01 3.54
CA GLY A 97 22.12 31.63 2.14
C GLY A 97 22.13 30.13 1.92
N ALA A 98 21.80 29.33 2.94
CA ALA A 98 21.88 27.86 2.86
C ALA A 98 20.98 27.28 1.76
N VAL A 99 19.75 27.80 1.60
CA VAL A 99 18.82 27.34 0.57
C VAL A 99 19.36 27.70 -0.82
N GLU A 100 19.85 28.93 -1.00
CA GLU A 100 20.44 29.38 -2.27
C GLU A 100 21.66 28.56 -2.69
N LYS A 101 22.53 28.18 -1.73
CA LYS A 101 23.68 27.30 -1.98
C LYS A 101 23.28 25.91 -2.45
N ILE A 102 22.18 25.36 -1.92
CA ILE A 102 21.69 24.04 -2.32
C ILE A 102 21.01 24.09 -3.70
N LEU A 103 20.37 25.21 -4.04
CA LEU A 103 19.65 25.42 -5.31
C LEU A 103 20.55 25.69 -6.53
N VAL A 104 21.88 25.71 -6.36
CA VAL A 104 22.83 25.92 -7.47
C VAL A 104 22.84 24.72 -8.43
N ASP A 105 22.64 23.51 -7.91
CA ASP A 105 22.57 22.28 -8.71
C ASP A 105 21.10 21.97 -9.07
N PRO A 106 20.69 22.08 -10.35
CA PRO A 106 19.32 21.78 -10.78
C PRO A 106 19.11 20.26 -10.86
N SER A 107 19.12 19.60 -9.72
CA SER A 107 19.04 18.15 -9.62
C SER A 107 18.01 17.66 -8.61
N VAL A 108 17.65 16.39 -8.75
CA VAL A 108 16.81 15.66 -7.80
C VAL A 108 17.50 15.54 -6.44
N ALA A 109 18.82 15.45 -6.45
CA ALA A 109 19.62 15.40 -5.23
C ALA A 109 19.50 16.72 -4.44
N ALA A 110 19.35 17.86 -5.11
CA ALA A 110 19.09 19.14 -4.44
C ALA A 110 17.76 19.14 -3.67
N ASN A 111 16.70 18.53 -4.23
CA ASN A 111 15.43 18.39 -3.50
C ASN A 111 15.60 17.61 -2.20
N LYS A 112 16.36 16.49 -2.23
CA LYS A 112 16.62 15.66 -1.06
C LYS A 112 17.44 16.40 0.01
N LYS A 113 18.49 17.11 -0.41
CA LYS A 113 19.30 17.95 0.50
C LYS A 113 18.46 19.05 1.15
N LEU A 114 17.53 19.67 0.42
CA LEU A 114 16.59 20.66 0.97
C LEU A 114 15.62 20.04 1.98
N ASP A 115 15.08 18.85 1.68
CA ASP A 115 14.20 18.13 2.60
C ASP A 115 14.93 17.81 3.93
N GLU A 116 16.18 17.35 3.85
CA GLU A 116 17.05 17.07 5.02
C GLU A 116 17.36 18.34 5.82
N HIS A 117 17.74 19.43 5.14
CA HIS A 117 18.00 20.73 5.78
C HIS A 117 16.76 21.28 6.50
N LEU A 118 15.59 21.20 5.87
CA LEU A 118 14.34 21.67 6.49
C LEU A 118 13.95 20.84 7.71
N ARG A 119 14.17 19.52 7.69
CA ARG A 119 13.94 18.69 8.87
C ARG A 119 14.86 19.09 10.03
N TYR A 120 16.13 19.39 9.76
CA TYR A 120 17.04 19.92 10.78
C TYR A 120 16.57 21.26 11.36
N VAL A 121 16.07 22.17 10.52
CA VAL A 121 15.50 23.44 10.99
C VAL A 121 14.26 23.21 11.85
N LEU A 122 13.35 22.32 11.44
CA LEU A 122 12.14 22.01 12.21
C LEU A 122 12.45 21.30 13.53
N SER A 123 13.47 20.44 13.59
CA SER A 123 13.86 19.78 14.84
C SER A 123 14.45 20.79 15.83
N SER A 124 15.18 21.80 15.34
CA SER A 124 15.61 22.93 16.18
C SER A 124 14.43 23.73 16.76
N VAL A 125 13.33 23.86 16.02
CA VAL A 125 12.10 24.53 16.49
C VAL A 125 11.39 23.69 17.56
N LEU A 126 11.38 22.36 17.45
CA LEU A 126 10.82 21.51 18.51
C LEU A 126 11.59 21.56 19.83
N GLY A 127 12.87 21.94 19.81
CA GLY A 127 13.67 22.14 21.02
C GLY A 127 13.36 23.45 21.75
N GLU A 128 12.55 24.33 21.16
CA GLU A 128 12.10 25.58 21.77
C GLU A 128 10.89 25.36 22.70
N PRO A 129 10.56 26.32 23.59
CA PRO A 129 9.34 26.24 24.40
C PRO A 129 8.08 25.98 23.56
N VAL A 130 7.08 25.32 24.15
CA VAL A 130 5.83 24.92 23.48
C VAL A 130 5.08 26.11 22.85
N ASP A 131 5.22 27.29 23.43
CA ASP A 131 4.60 28.53 22.94
C ASP A 131 5.41 29.24 21.83
N ALA A 132 6.53 28.65 21.40
CA ALA A 132 7.37 29.23 20.36
C ALA A 132 6.64 29.30 19.00
N PRO A 133 6.89 30.35 18.21
CA PRO A 133 6.34 30.46 16.87
C PRO A 133 6.79 29.27 16.01
N MET A 134 5.92 28.78 15.11
CA MET A 134 6.18 27.62 14.24
C MET A 134 6.15 26.24 14.93
N MET A 135 5.98 26.16 16.26
CA MET A 135 5.85 24.88 16.98
C MET A 135 4.72 23.99 16.41
N HIS A 136 3.61 24.61 16.01
CA HIS A 136 2.45 23.91 15.46
C HIS A 136 2.77 23.26 14.10
N LEU A 137 3.54 23.94 13.28
CA LEU A 137 3.98 23.44 11.98
C LEU A 137 5.05 22.36 12.14
N ALA A 138 6.03 22.57 13.04
CA ALA A 138 7.08 21.60 13.33
C ALA A 138 6.50 20.31 13.90
N SER A 139 5.60 20.40 14.88
CA SER A 139 4.90 19.23 15.44
C SER A 139 4.03 18.51 14.41
N MET A 140 3.37 19.22 13.48
CA MET A 140 2.60 18.60 12.40
C MET A 140 3.47 17.80 11.43
N VAL A 141 4.61 18.38 11.02
CA VAL A 141 5.51 17.79 10.02
C VAL A 141 6.33 16.64 10.62
N LEU A 142 6.94 16.85 11.78
CA LEU A 142 7.82 15.85 12.41
C LEU A 142 7.05 14.71 13.05
N SER A 143 5.81 14.93 13.49
CA SER A 143 4.91 13.79 13.83
C SER A 143 4.35 13.07 12.62
N GLU A 144 4.76 13.46 11.40
CA GLU A 144 4.34 12.94 10.10
C GLU A 144 2.82 12.85 9.92
N ALA A 145 2.07 13.66 10.67
CA ALA A 145 0.62 13.74 10.53
C ALA A 145 0.25 14.30 9.16
N ARG A 146 0.99 15.32 8.69
CA ARG A 146 0.88 15.88 7.35
C ARG A 146 2.11 16.72 7.00
N GLY A 147 2.47 16.74 5.70
CA GLY A 147 3.27 17.83 5.15
C GLY A 147 4.77 17.59 4.95
N ASP A 148 5.30 16.40 5.26
CA ASP A 148 6.74 16.08 5.18
C ASP A 148 7.42 16.55 3.87
N LYS A 149 6.95 16.09 2.70
CA LYS A 149 7.51 16.52 1.40
C LYS A 149 6.94 17.84 0.87
N GLN A 150 5.90 18.37 1.51
CA GLN A 150 5.18 19.56 1.06
C GLN A 150 5.81 20.84 1.64
N ILE A 151 6.42 20.74 2.81
CA ILE A 151 7.05 21.88 3.49
C ILE A 151 8.15 22.53 2.65
N ARG A 152 8.93 21.71 1.92
CA ARG A 152 9.96 22.20 1.00
C ARG A 152 9.40 23.13 -0.06
N GLN A 153 8.29 22.75 -0.68
CA GLN A 153 7.65 23.55 -1.73
C GLN A 153 7.05 24.84 -1.17
N LEU A 154 6.57 24.81 0.07
CA LEU A 154 6.01 25.99 0.73
C LEU A 154 7.09 27.01 1.08
N VAL A 155 8.18 26.56 1.70
CA VAL A 155 9.10 27.42 2.46
C VAL A 155 10.41 27.68 1.71
N ALA A 156 10.99 26.66 1.07
CA ALA A 156 12.33 26.75 0.48
C ALA A 156 12.28 26.93 -1.04
N ALA A 157 11.83 25.92 -1.76
CA ALA A 157 11.73 25.92 -3.22
C ALA A 157 10.83 24.80 -3.70
N ARG A 158 10.12 25.03 -4.80
CA ARG A 158 9.38 23.94 -5.46
C ARG A 158 10.33 22.90 -6.07
N GLY A 159 11.53 23.30 -6.45
CA GLY A 159 12.66 22.44 -6.83
C GLY A 159 12.49 21.83 -8.22
N PHE A 160 13.21 20.74 -8.49
CA PHE A 160 13.09 20.00 -9.74
C PHE A 160 11.74 19.29 -9.82
N LEU A 161 11.02 19.48 -10.93
CA LEU A 161 9.77 18.79 -11.25
C LEU A 161 9.94 17.99 -12.55
N ASP A 162 9.67 16.70 -12.53
CA ASP A 162 9.68 15.90 -13.75
C ASP A 162 8.49 16.31 -14.66
N PRO A 163 8.72 16.79 -15.89
CA PRO A 163 7.62 17.18 -16.77
C PRO A 163 6.83 15.98 -17.32
N GLY A 164 7.33 14.75 -17.13
CA GLY A 164 6.81 13.56 -17.78
C GLY A 164 7.05 13.61 -19.28
N THR A 165 6.20 12.94 -20.06
CA THR A 165 6.33 12.92 -21.52
C THR A 165 5.89 14.26 -22.13
N THR A 166 6.86 15.06 -22.58
CA THR A 166 6.61 16.31 -23.31
C THR A 166 6.67 16.08 -24.82
N ALA A 167 5.86 16.83 -25.58
CA ALA A 167 5.86 16.75 -27.05
C ALA A 167 7.13 17.38 -27.68
N GLN A 168 7.86 18.19 -26.92
CA GLN A 168 9.11 18.82 -27.31
C GLN A 168 10.16 18.54 -26.23
N GLU A 169 11.39 18.26 -26.65
CA GLU A 169 12.54 18.16 -25.75
C GLU A 169 12.91 19.57 -25.29
N LEU A 170 12.54 19.91 -24.06
CA LEU A 170 12.91 21.16 -23.41
C LEU A 170 14.10 20.89 -22.47
N PRO A 171 15.02 21.85 -22.29
CA PRO A 171 16.10 21.69 -21.32
C PRO A 171 15.57 21.49 -19.89
N ASP A 172 16.13 20.50 -19.18
CA ASP A 172 15.70 20.10 -17.83
C ASP A 172 15.75 21.24 -16.79
N ASP A 173 16.66 22.21 -16.97
CA ASP A 173 16.80 23.39 -16.10
C ASP A 173 15.51 24.25 -16.04
N ARG A 174 14.67 24.22 -17.09
CA ARG A 174 13.40 24.98 -17.08
C ARG A 174 12.37 24.42 -16.11
N PHE A 175 12.50 23.16 -15.72
CA PHE A 175 11.62 22.53 -14.74
C PHE A 175 12.16 22.60 -13.32
N PHE A 176 13.25 23.34 -13.11
CA PHE A 176 13.79 23.67 -11.80
C PHE A 176 13.24 25.01 -11.31
N ILE A 177 12.27 24.97 -10.40
CA ILE A 177 11.62 26.17 -9.86
C ILE A 177 12.32 26.55 -8.54
N ARG A 178 13.05 27.67 -8.57
CA ARG A 178 13.81 28.18 -7.41
C ARG A 178 12.93 28.87 -6.38
N SER A 179 11.80 29.44 -6.82
CA SER A 179 10.86 30.12 -5.94
C SER A 179 10.09 29.16 -5.03
N SER A 180 9.76 29.64 -3.83
CA SER A 180 8.83 28.97 -2.91
C SER A 180 7.42 29.50 -3.07
N LEU A 181 6.41 28.75 -2.60
CA LEU A 181 5.02 29.21 -2.66
C LEU A 181 4.76 30.42 -1.76
N VAL A 182 5.55 30.61 -0.70
CA VAL A 182 5.47 31.79 0.16
C VAL A 182 6.03 33.04 -0.52
N GLN A 183 7.08 32.90 -1.33
CA GLN A 183 7.65 33.99 -2.12
C GLN A 183 6.77 34.36 -3.32
N GLY A 184 6.00 33.39 -3.83
CA GLY A 184 5.23 33.52 -5.05
C GLY A 184 6.03 33.07 -6.27
N MET A 185 5.32 32.64 -7.32
CA MET A 185 5.91 32.13 -8.55
C MET A 185 5.71 33.13 -9.69
N THR A 186 6.68 33.20 -10.60
CA THR A 186 6.52 33.95 -11.85
C THR A 186 5.56 33.22 -12.81
N SER A 187 5.03 33.93 -13.81
CA SER A 187 4.15 33.32 -14.83
C SER A 187 4.81 32.15 -15.57
N VAL A 188 6.13 32.23 -15.78
CA VAL A 188 6.90 31.18 -16.46
C VAL A 188 7.06 29.94 -15.56
N GLU A 189 7.39 30.13 -14.29
CA GLU A 189 7.47 29.03 -13.31
C GLU A 189 6.10 28.37 -13.10
N ALA A 190 5.02 29.16 -13.05
CA ALA A 190 3.67 28.64 -12.96
C ALA A 190 3.29 27.80 -14.20
N LEU A 191 3.69 28.24 -15.40
CA LEU A 191 3.47 27.48 -16.64
C LEU A 191 4.20 26.13 -16.60
N TYR A 192 5.48 26.10 -16.24
CA TYR A 192 6.24 24.85 -16.14
C TYR A 192 5.73 23.94 -15.01
N GLY A 193 5.35 24.52 -13.87
CA GLY A 193 4.69 23.80 -12.79
C GLY A 193 3.35 23.17 -13.21
N SER A 194 2.61 23.81 -14.12
CA SER A 194 1.35 23.29 -14.65
C SER A 194 1.55 22.03 -15.53
N MET A 195 2.67 21.93 -16.26
CA MET A 195 2.98 20.76 -17.09
C MET A 195 3.18 19.51 -16.23
N ASN A 196 3.99 19.62 -15.17
CA ASN A 196 4.15 18.55 -14.18
C ASN A 196 2.83 18.19 -13.50
N ALA A 197 2.04 19.20 -13.08
CA ALA A 197 0.76 18.96 -12.44
C ALA A 197 -0.21 18.20 -13.36
N ARG A 198 -0.27 18.56 -14.64
CA ARG A 198 -1.08 17.87 -15.65
C ARG A 198 -0.62 16.43 -15.84
N SER A 199 0.67 16.18 -16.08
CA SER A 199 1.20 14.82 -16.26
C SER A 199 0.88 13.96 -15.04
N SER A 200 1.16 14.48 -13.84
CA SER A 200 0.91 13.78 -12.59
C SER A 200 -0.57 13.43 -12.39
N MET A 201 -1.50 14.30 -12.79
CA MET A 201 -2.93 14.01 -12.73
C MET A 201 -3.35 12.95 -13.74
N CYS A 202 -2.85 13.04 -14.98
CA CYS A 202 -3.11 12.04 -16.01
C CYS A 202 -2.63 10.65 -15.58
N ASP A 203 -1.40 10.55 -15.09
CA ASP A 203 -0.81 9.28 -14.67
C ASP A 203 -1.59 8.62 -13.53
N LYS A 204 -2.06 9.39 -12.55
CA LYS A 204 -2.92 8.87 -11.48
C LYS A 204 -4.21 8.26 -12.02
N LYS A 205 -4.85 8.95 -12.96
CA LYS A 205 -6.14 8.53 -13.52
C LYS A 205 -5.97 7.31 -14.41
N LEU A 206 -4.97 7.29 -15.29
CA LEU A 206 -4.66 6.15 -16.15
C LEU A 206 -4.16 4.95 -15.34
N GLY A 207 -3.29 5.18 -14.36
CA GLY A 207 -2.74 4.17 -13.45
C GLY A 207 -3.82 3.42 -12.66
N THR A 208 -4.90 4.09 -12.27
CA THR A 208 -6.02 3.48 -11.54
C THR A 208 -6.66 2.33 -12.33
N ALA A 209 -6.82 2.49 -13.65
CA ALA A 209 -7.37 1.43 -14.50
C ALA A 209 -6.44 0.20 -14.56
N PHE A 210 -5.12 0.43 -14.66
CA PHE A 210 -4.14 -0.66 -14.65
C PHE A 210 -4.08 -1.39 -13.31
N ALA A 211 -4.20 -0.67 -12.19
CA ALA A 211 -4.28 -1.25 -10.85
C ALA A 211 -5.56 -2.07 -10.63
N GLY A 212 -6.70 -1.56 -11.09
CA GLY A 212 -7.96 -2.31 -11.10
C GLY A 212 -7.87 -3.58 -11.95
N GLY A 213 -7.26 -3.47 -13.14
CA GLY A 213 -6.98 -4.61 -14.00
C GLY A 213 -6.06 -5.65 -13.34
N LEU A 214 -5.04 -5.22 -12.60
CA LEU A 214 -4.14 -6.13 -11.87
C LEU A 214 -4.90 -6.82 -10.74
N THR A 215 -5.69 -6.07 -9.97
CA THR A 215 -6.53 -6.61 -8.89
C THR A 215 -7.49 -7.65 -9.43
N ARG A 216 -8.15 -7.38 -10.56
CA ARG A 216 -9.02 -8.35 -11.24
C ARG A 216 -8.27 -9.62 -11.64
N SER A 217 -7.07 -9.49 -12.21
CA SER A 217 -6.23 -10.65 -12.57
C SER A 217 -5.81 -11.46 -11.35
N LEU A 218 -5.43 -10.80 -10.25
CA LEU A 218 -5.09 -11.44 -8.98
C LEU A 218 -6.29 -12.20 -8.43
N VAL A 219 -7.47 -11.56 -8.38
CA VAL A 219 -8.71 -12.20 -7.92
C VAL A 219 -8.98 -13.46 -8.73
N PHE A 220 -8.91 -13.41 -10.07
CA PHE A 220 -9.17 -14.60 -10.89
C PHE A 220 -8.13 -15.71 -10.71
N ALA A 221 -6.85 -15.38 -10.53
CA ALA A 221 -5.80 -16.37 -10.34
C ALA A 221 -5.91 -17.05 -8.95
N LEU A 222 -6.20 -16.26 -7.92
CA LEU A 222 -6.23 -16.71 -6.53
C LEU A 222 -7.60 -17.24 -6.09
N TRP A 223 -8.69 -17.00 -6.83
CA TRP A 223 -10.05 -17.43 -6.48
C TRP A 223 -10.17 -18.90 -6.05
N PRO A 224 -9.54 -19.87 -6.72
CA PRO A 224 -9.68 -21.29 -6.35
C PRO A 224 -9.08 -21.61 -4.98
N TYR A 225 -8.14 -20.80 -4.48
CA TYR A 225 -7.36 -21.09 -3.28
C TYR A 225 -8.12 -20.73 -2.01
N HIS A 226 -8.87 -21.71 -1.50
CA HIS A 226 -9.53 -21.66 -0.20
C HIS A 226 -8.83 -22.60 0.79
N VAL A 227 -9.19 -22.46 2.07
CA VAL A 227 -8.74 -23.39 3.10
C VAL A 227 -9.52 -24.69 2.97
N THR A 228 -8.89 -25.79 2.53
CA THR A 228 -9.58 -27.08 2.32
C THR A 228 -9.42 -28.04 3.50
N GLU A 229 -8.26 -27.98 4.15
CA GLU A 229 -7.83 -28.93 5.17
C GLU A 229 -7.25 -28.19 6.38
N GLN A 230 -7.24 -28.84 7.54
CA GLN A 230 -6.65 -28.26 8.75
C GLN A 230 -5.12 -28.30 8.73
N ASP A 231 -4.54 -29.45 8.38
CA ASP A 231 -3.09 -29.66 8.33
C ASP A 231 -2.76 -30.58 7.14
N CYS A 232 -1.75 -30.21 6.36
CA CYS A 232 -1.27 -30.99 5.22
C CYS A 232 -0.01 -31.82 5.54
N GLY A 233 0.47 -31.80 6.80
CA GLY A 233 1.66 -32.53 7.23
C GLY A 233 2.96 -32.02 6.60
N SER A 234 3.05 -30.72 6.28
CA SER A 234 4.33 -30.09 5.94
C SER A 234 5.14 -29.82 7.21
N THR A 235 6.47 -29.96 7.11
CA THR A 235 7.39 -29.62 8.20
C THR A 235 7.38 -28.11 8.48
N GLU A 236 7.24 -27.30 7.43
CA GLU A 236 7.13 -25.85 7.51
C GLU A 236 5.70 -25.37 7.31
N ALA A 237 5.22 -24.52 8.23
CA ALA A 237 3.92 -23.84 8.13
C ALA A 237 4.04 -22.60 7.23
N ASN A 238 4.08 -22.82 5.91
CA ASN A 238 4.20 -21.78 4.89
C ASN A 238 3.21 -22.05 3.73
N PRO A 239 2.43 -21.06 3.26
CA PRO A 239 1.54 -21.24 2.11
C PRO A 239 2.27 -21.68 0.84
N ALA A 240 3.51 -21.24 0.64
CA ALA A 240 4.28 -21.55 -0.57
C ALA A 240 4.62 -23.04 -0.72
N THR A 241 4.92 -23.71 0.40
CA THR A 241 5.32 -25.13 0.45
C THR A 241 4.17 -26.05 0.88
N CYS A 242 2.94 -25.52 0.93
CA CYS A 242 1.76 -26.28 1.32
C CYS A 242 1.49 -27.42 0.31
N LYS A 243 1.28 -28.64 0.82
CA LYS A 243 1.07 -29.85 0.02
C LYS A 243 -0.34 -29.96 -0.57
N VAL A 244 -1.28 -29.13 -0.12
CA VAL A 244 -2.64 -29.07 -0.66
C VAL A 244 -2.60 -28.57 -2.11
N LYS A 245 -3.23 -29.30 -3.04
CA LYS A 245 -3.35 -28.92 -4.45
C LYS A 245 -4.60 -28.07 -4.67
N GLY A 246 -4.48 -26.95 -5.38
CA GLY A 246 -5.62 -26.07 -5.67
C GLY A 246 -6.23 -25.40 -4.43
N GLY A 247 -5.46 -25.30 -3.34
CA GLY A 247 -5.91 -24.79 -2.05
C GLY A 247 -4.73 -24.57 -1.10
N VAL A 248 -5.04 -24.28 0.16
CA VAL A 248 -4.06 -24.18 1.25
C VAL A 248 -4.67 -24.81 2.51
N CYS A 249 -3.86 -25.34 3.42
CA CYS A 249 -4.38 -25.79 4.72
C CYS A 249 -4.36 -24.65 5.76
N ALA A 250 -5.18 -24.78 6.80
CA ALA A 250 -5.30 -23.75 7.84
C ALA A 250 -3.96 -23.49 8.54
N LYS A 251 -3.20 -24.55 8.85
CA LYS A 251 -1.89 -24.47 9.48
C LYS A 251 -0.85 -23.73 8.63
N CYS A 252 -0.80 -24.01 7.32
CA CYS A 252 0.11 -23.31 6.41
C CYS A 252 -0.27 -21.84 6.21
N TYR A 253 -1.56 -21.51 6.18
CA TYR A 253 -2.02 -20.12 6.05
C TYR A 253 -1.78 -19.28 7.31
N ARG A 254 -1.66 -19.95 8.47
CA ARG A 254 -1.42 -19.40 9.81
C ARG A 254 -2.61 -18.64 10.38
N ALA A 255 -2.46 -18.23 11.64
CA ALA A 255 -3.46 -17.47 12.38
C ALA A 255 -3.83 -16.16 11.68
N LEU A 256 -5.12 -15.85 11.70
CA LEU A 256 -5.69 -14.58 11.28
C LEU A 256 -5.37 -13.48 12.32
N PRO A 257 -5.69 -12.20 12.05
CA PRO A 257 -5.40 -11.10 12.99
C PRO A 257 -6.04 -11.23 14.37
N ASP A 258 -7.08 -12.05 14.50
CA ASP A 258 -7.74 -12.41 15.77
C ASP A 258 -6.99 -13.51 16.56
N GLY A 259 -5.88 -14.02 16.03
CA GLY A 259 -5.10 -15.11 16.62
C GLY A 259 -5.64 -16.51 16.34
N LEU A 260 -6.79 -16.63 15.65
CA LEU A 260 -7.43 -17.92 15.36
C LEU A 260 -6.98 -18.46 14.00
N LEU A 261 -6.93 -19.79 13.89
CA LEU A 261 -6.71 -20.42 12.59
C LEU A 261 -7.95 -20.21 11.70
N PRO A 262 -7.76 -20.02 10.38
CA PRO A 262 -8.87 -19.91 9.46
C PRO A 262 -9.68 -21.21 9.41
N HIS A 263 -11.00 -21.09 9.32
CA HIS A 263 -11.90 -22.23 9.19
C HIS A 263 -11.82 -22.84 7.77
N ILE A 264 -12.25 -24.10 7.64
CA ILE A 264 -12.39 -24.75 6.34
C ILE A 264 -13.41 -24.00 5.49
N GLY A 265 -13.05 -23.67 4.25
CA GLY A 265 -13.80 -22.82 3.34
C GLY A 265 -13.37 -21.36 3.36
N PHE A 266 -12.47 -20.94 4.25
CA PHE A 266 -11.99 -19.56 4.31
C PHE A 266 -11.36 -19.15 2.95
N PRO A 267 -11.78 -18.01 2.36
CA PRO A 267 -11.36 -17.59 1.03
C PRO A 267 -9.96 -16.92 1.05
N ALA A 268 -8.95 -17.70 1.42
CA ALA A 268 -7.55 -17.28 1.60
C ALA A 268 -6.98 -16.52 0.38
N GLY A 269 -7.29 -16.99 -0.82
CA GLY A 269 -6.87 -16.41 -2.08
C GLY A 269 -7.53 -15.06 -2.38
N LEU A 270 -8.82 -14.91 -2.09
CA LEU A 270 -9.53 -13.63 -2.28
C LEU A 270 -8.96 -12.54 -1.36
N VAL A 271 -8.73 -12.88 -0.09
CA VAL A 271 -8.13 -11.97 0.90
C VAL A 271 -6.72 -11.57 0.46
N ALA A 272 -5.91 -12.53 -0.03
CA ALA A 272 -4.58 -12.23 -0.55
C ALA A 272 -4.63 -11.34 -1.79
N ALA A 273 -5.54 -11.60 -2.73
CA ALA A 273 -5.72 -10.80 -3.94
C ALA A 273 -6.08 -9.34 -3.61
N GLN A 274 -6.98 -9.13 -2.66
CA GLN A 274 -7.36 -7.80 -2.20
C GLN A 274 -6.20 -7.09 -1.50
N ALA A 275 -5.52 -7.76 -0.57
CA ALA A 275 -4.40 -7.18 0.17
C ALA A 275 -3.25 -6.73 -0.76
N ILE A 276 -3.00 -7.47 -1.84
CA ILE A 276 -1.98 -7.12 -2.85
C ILE A 276 -2.54 -6.07 -3.83
N GLY A 277 -3.78 -6.23 -4.29
CA GLY A 277 -4.42 -5.34 -5.25
C GLY A 277 -4.60 -3.91 -4.74
N GLU A 278 -5.04 -3.75 -3.49
CA GLU A 278 -5.22 -2.44 -2.85
C GLU A 278 -3.91 -1.64 -2.81
N ARG A 279 -2.79 -2.31 -2.50
CA ARG A 279 -1.45 -1.71 -2.52
C ARG A 279 -0.99 -1.38 -3.94
N GLY A 280 -1.41 -2.15 -4.93
CA GLY A 280 -1.22 -1.83 -6.35
C GLY A 280 -1.90 -0.51 -6.75
N THR A 281 -3.11 -0.25 -6.24
CA THR A 281 -3.80 1.05 -6.44
C THR A 281 -3.05 2.18 -5.76
N GLN A 282 -2.48 1.95 -4.56
CA GLN A 282 -1.63 2.94 -3.90
C GLN A 282 -0.38 3.29 -4.73
N LEU A 283 0.24 2.33 -5.42
CA LEU A 283 1.34 2.60 -6.36
C LEU A 283 0.91 3.51 -7.51
N SER A 284 -0.29 3.27 -8.06
CA SER A 284 -0.83 4.10 -9.16
C SER A 284 -1.18 5.53 -8.74
N MET A 285 -1.43 5.76 -7.45
CA MET A 285 -1.83 7.06 -6.91
C MET A 285 -0.65 7.90 -6.40
N GLN A 286 0.51 7.30 -6.16
CA GLN A 286 1.71 8.04 -5.77
C GLN A 286 2.22 8.79 -7.00
N SER A 287 2.03 10.12 -7.01
CA SER A 287 2.62 11.02 -8.01
C SER A 287 4.11 10.74 -8.16
N PHE A 288 4.59 10.65 -9.40
CA PHE A 288 5.99 10.83 -9.75
C PHE A 288 6.46 12.23 -9.31
N HIS A 289 6.93 12.32 -8.06
CA HIS A 289 7.66 13.47 -7.52
C HIS A 289 9.02 13.05 -6.96
N VAL A 290 9.45 11.81 -7.23
CA VAL A 290 10.76 11.30 -6.84
C VAL A 290 11.30 10.51 -8.01
N SER A 291 12.43 10.98 -8.53
CA SER A 291 13.11 10.54 -9.74
C SER A 291 13.99 9.32 -9.51
N GLU A 292 13.59 8.44 -8.58
CA GLU A 292 14.18 7.12 -8.49
C GLU A 292 13.41 6.20 -9.43
N SER A 293 14.11 5.27 -10.09
CA SER A 293 13.58 4.28 -11.02
C SER A 293 12.40 3.51 -10.41
N ALA A 294 11.21 4.10 -10.50
CA ALA A 294 10.10 3.72 -9.68
C ALA A 294 9.40 2.53 -10.31
N VAL A 295 9.31 1.45 -9.54
CA VAL A 295 8.39 0.34 -9.78
C VAL A 295 6.99 0.91 -9.95
N ASN A 296 6.53 1.00 -11.21
CA ASN A 296 5.21 1.49 -11.54
C ASN A 296 4.22 0.31 -11.67
N ILE A 297 2.92 0.62 -11.72
CA ILE A 297 1.90 -0.42 -11.81
C ILE A 297 2.03 -1.27 -13.08
N GLN A 298 2.53 -0.70 -14.17
CA GLN A 298 2.75 -1.41 -15.43
C GLN A 298 3.92 -2.40 -15.32
N TRP A 299 5.03 -1.98 -14.70
CA TRP A 299 6.15 -2.82 -14.33
C TRP A 299 5.67 -3.98 -13.47
N MET A 300 4.80 -3.73 -12.49
CA MET A 300 4.27 -4.76 -11.61
C MET A 300 3.41 -5.79 -12.36
N ARG A 301 2.58 -5.32 -13.31
CA ARG A 301 1.80 -6.19 -14.19
C ARG A 301 2.69 -7.04 -15.09
N MET A 302 3.78 -6.47 -15.62
CA MET A 302 4.76 -7.21 -16.40
C MET A 302 5.52 -8.21 -15.52
N ALA A 303 5.95 -7.81 -14.33
CA ALA A 303 6.72 -8.62 -13.41
C ALA A 303 5.97 -9.89 -12.97
N LEU A 304 4.66 -9.79 -12.73
CA LEU A 304 3.81 -10.95 -12.44
C LEU A 304 3.28 -11.68 -13.68
N GLY A 305 3.64 -11.23 -14.89
CA GLY A 305 3.17 -11.82 -16.15
C GLY A 305 1.66 -11.69 -16.39
N ALA A 306 1.06 -10.59 -15.94
CA ALA A 306 -0.29 -10.20 -16.31
C ALA A 306 -0.34 -9.67 -17.76
N ASP A 307 0.71 -8.97 -18.20
CA ASP A 307 0.87 -8.47 -19.57
C ASP A 307 1.91 -9.30 -20.34
N ARG A 308 1.84 -9.30 -21.68
CA ARG A 308 2.84 -9.99 -22.51
C ARG A 308 4.15 -9.19 -22.50
N PRO A 309 5.32 -9.83 -22.30
CA PRO A 309 6.60 -9.15 -22.45
C PRO A 309 6.79 -8.71 -23.91
N HIS A 310 7.44 -7.56 -24.11
CA HIS A 310 7.93 -7.18 -25.44
C HIS A 310 9.09 -8.10 -25.87
N PRO A 311 9.28 -8.34 -27.19
CA PRO A 311 10.37 -9.18 -27.68
C PRO A 311 11.73 -8.66 -27.17
N GLY A 312 12.52 -9.52 -26.51
CA GLY A 312 13.85 -9.17 -25.99
C GLY A 312 13.89 -8.68 -24.53
N GLN A 313 12.75 -8.57 -23.84
CA GLN A 313 12.69 -8.11 -22.45
C GLN A 313 12.68 -9.28 -21.46
N THR A 314 13.63 -9.30 -20.52
CA THR A 314 13.74 -10.33 -19.49
C THR A 314 12.71 -10.11 -18.39
N MET A 315 12.07 -11.18 -17.92
CA MET A 315 11.12 -11.09 -16.80
C MET A 315 11.86 -10.76 -15.50
N PRO A 316 11.40 -9.76 -14.70
CA PRO A 316 12.09 -9.32 -13.48
C PRO A 316 12.21 -10.40 -12.40
N PHE A 317 11.25 -11.33 -12.35
CA PHE A 317 11.25 -12.42 -11.38
C PHE A 317 11.57 -13.75 -12.08
N PRO A 318 12.71 -14.38 -11.76
CA PRO A 318 12.93 -15.77 -12.14
C PRO A 318 12.10 -16.63 -11.20
N PHE A 319 10.94 -17.10 -11.66
CA PHE A 319 10.15 -18.11 -10.95
C PHE A 319 10.76 -19.51 -11.14
N ALA A 320 12.08 -19.66 -11.14
CA ALA A 320 12.77 -20.84 -11.66
C ALA A 320 12.71 -22.04 -10.69
N HIS A 321 12.86 -21.80 -9.39
CA HIS A 321 12.92 -22.84 -8.35
C HIS A 321 12.05 -22.53 -7.14
N GLU A 322 11.41 -23.56 -6.55
CA GLU A 322 10.52 -23.43 -5.36
C GLU A 322 11.23 -22.80 -4.14
N SER A 323 12.54 -23.00 -4.02
CA SER A 323 13.38 -22.44 -2.93
C SER A 323 13.50 -20.91 -2.96
N GLN A 324 13.13 -20.26 -4.07
CA GLN A 324 13.24 -18.80 -4.23
C GLN A 324 12.06 -18.02 -3.62
N THR A 325 11.17 -18.69 -2.89
CA THR A 325 10.02 -18.05 -2.23
C THR A 325 10.45 -16.89 -1.31
N ALA A 326 11.49 -17.09 -0.49
CA ALA A 326 11.96 -16.06 0.44
C ALA A 326 12.47 -14.82 -0.32
N ASP A 327 13.24 -15.07 -1.37
CA ASP A 327 13.83 -14.06 -2.26
C ASP A 327 12.75 -13.22 -2.97
N PHE A 328 11.67 -13.86 -3.40
CA PHE A 328 10.50 -13.18 -3.95
C PHE A 328 9.80 -12.30 -2.92
N VAL A 329 9.57 -12.80 -1.71
CA VAL A 329 8.94 -12.03 -0.63
C VAL A 329 9.80 -10.82 -0.26
N GLU A 330 11.12 -10.99 -0.15
CA GLU A 330 12.08 -9.92 0.10
C GLU A 330 12.02 -8.84 -0.98
N LYS A 331 12.13 -9.24 -2.26
CA LYS A 331 12.05 -8.31 -3.40
C LYS A 331 10.71 -7.57 -3.46
N MET A 332 9.62 -8.27 -3.17
CA MET A 332 8.28 -7.66 -3.09
C MET A 332 8.18 -6.66 -1.95
N LYS A 333 8.67 -7.00 -0.75
CA LYS A 333 8.64 -6.11 0.42
C LYS A 333 9.63 -4.94 0.33
N ALA A 334 10.66 -5.05 -0.50
CA ALA A 334 11.55 -3.93 -0.83
C ALA A 334 10.79 -2.79 -1.53
N ILE A 335 9.72 -3.10 -2.27
CA ILE A 335 8.83 -2.11 -2.87
C ILE A 335 8.03 -1.43 -1.75
N LYS A 336 8.16 -0.10 -1.63
CA LYS A 336 7.54 0.70 -0.56
C LYS A 336 6.05 0.42 -0.35
N ALA A 337 5.28 0.23 -1.42
CA ALA A 337 3.84 -0.03 -1.32
C ALA A 337 3.49 -1.42 -0.76
N TYR A 338 4.36 -2.41 -0.94
CA TYR A 338 4.13 -3.80 -0.53
C TYR A 338 4.82 -4.16 0.79
N ARG A 339 5.65 -3.27 1.35
CA ARG A 339 6.40 -3.47 2.61
C ARG A 339 5.55 -4.04 3.76
N ASN A 340 4.33 -3.53 3.91
CA ASN A 340 3.43 -3.87 5.02
C ASN A 340 2.42 -4.98 4.65
N VAL A 341 2.52 -5.59 3.47
CA VAL A 341 1.70 -6.75 3.13
C VAL A 341 2.22 -7.96 3.88
N HIS A 342 1.32 -8.69 4.55
CA HIS A 342 1.70 -9.87 5.32
C HIS A 342 2.33 -10.93 4.39
N PRO A 343 3.49 -11.52 4.74
CA PRO A 343 4.21 -12.49 3.89
C PRO A 343 3.36 -13.65 3.38
N ARG A 344 2.40 -14.13 4.18
CA ARG A 344 1.47 -15.21 3.80
C ARG A 344 0.76 -14.98 2.47
N HIS A 345 0.38 -13.72 2.17
CA HIS A 345 -0.34 -13.40 0.94
C HIS A 345 0.59 -13.46 -0.29
N LEU A 346 1.83 -13.02 -0.12
CA LEU A 346 2.88 -13.11 -1.14
C LEU A 346 3.32 -14.57 -1.37
N GLN A 347 3.43 -15.36 -0.30
CA GLN A 347 3.71 -16.79 -0.35
C GLN A 347 2.59 -17.56 -1.06
N LEU A 348 1.33 -17.21 -0.82
CA LEU A 348 0.20 -17.80 -1.52
C LEU A 348 0.22 -17.43 -3.01
N LEU A 349 0.50 -16.17 -3.34
CA LEU A 349 0.68 -15.74 -4.73
C LEU A 349 1.81 -16.51 -5.41
N TRP A 350 2.94 -16.72 -4.71
CA TRP A 350 4.04 -17.52 -5.22
C TRP A 350 3.61 -18.95 -5.56
N LYS A 351 2.88 -19.63 -4.67
CA LYS A 351 2.33 -20.97 -4.92
C LYS A 351 1.45 -20.98 -6.17
N VAL A 352 0.53 -20.03 -6.30
CA VAL A 352 -0.39 -19.93 -7.45
C VAL A 352 0.37 -19.79 -8.77
N LEU A 353 1.40 -18.94 -8.78
CA LEU A 353 2.24 -18.76 -9.96
C LEU A 353 3.06 -20.03 -10.24
N HIS A 354 3.65 -20.65 -9.23
CA HIS A 354 4.50 -21.81 -9.45
C HIS A 354 3.72 -23.06 -9.90
N GLU A 355 2.49 -23.24 -9.43
CA GLU A 355 1.59 -24.31 -9.88
C GLU A 355 1.08 -24.09 -11.31
N SER A 356 1.19 -22.88 -11.86
CA SER A 356 0.75 -22.60 -13.22
C SER A 356 1.83 -22.98 -14.25
N LYS A 357 1.40 -23.57 -15.38
CA LYS A 357 2.30 -24.08 -16.43
C LYS A 357 3.32 -23.04 -16.93
N GLY A 358 2.88 -21.79 -17.04
CA GLY A 358 3.69 -20.69 -17.56
C GLY A 358 4.27 -19.78 -16.49
N ARG A 359 4.12 -20.10 -15.19
CA ARG A 359 4.60 -19.31 -14.05
C ARG A 359 4.30 -17.82 -14.10
N THR A 360 3.12 -17.50 -14.61
CA THR A 360 2.61 -16.14 -14.84
C THR A 360 1.15 -16.05 -14.43
N LEU A 361 0.69 -14.86 -14.02
CA LEU A 361 -0.72 -14.64 -13.68
C LEU A 361 -1.65 -15.05 -14.82
N ARG A 362 -1.28 -14.75 -16.07
CA ARG A 362 -2.08 -15.15 -17.24
C ARG A 362 -2.24 -16.66 -17.34
N SER A 363 -1.15 -17.41 -17.17
CA SER A 363 -1.21 -18.88 -17.21
C SER A 363 -1.97 -19.48 -16.02
N ALA A 364 -1.92 -18.85 -14.84
CA ALA A 364 -2.72 -19.24 -13.69
C ALA A 364 -4.23 -19.04 -13.96
N ILE A 365 -4.61 -17.91 -14.57
CA ILE A 365 -6.00 -17.62 -14.95
C ILE A 365 -6.51 -18.59 -16.03
N GLN A 366 -5.65 -18.95 -17.00
CA GLN A 366 -6.00 -19.90 -18.07
C GLN A 366 -6.07 -21.34 -17.57
N GLY A 367 -5.21 -21.71 -16.60
CA GLY A 367 -5.22 -23.02 -15.97
C GLY A 367 -6.33 -23.21 -14.94
N ALA A 368 -6.86 -22.12 -14.39
CA ALA A 368 -8.02 -22.17 -13.51
C ALA A 368 -9.29 -22.51 -14.30
N ASP A 369 -9.77 -23.75 -14.15
CA ASP A 369 -10.99 -24.28 -14.78
C ASP A 369 -12.14 -23.25 -14.70
N PRO A 370 -12.72 -22.80 -15.83
CA PRO A 370 -13.89 -21.90 -15.83
C PRO A 370 -15.05 -22.44 -15.00
N VAL A 371 -15.12 -23.77 -14.84
CA VAL A 371 -16.22 -24.49 -14.22
C VAL A 371 -16.05 -24.65 -12.71
N SER A 372 -14.82 -24.66 -12.18
CA SER A 372 -14.59 -24.58 -10.72
C SER A 372 -15.09 -23.26 -10.12
N ARG A 373 -15.28 -22.24 -10.98
CA ARG A 373 -15.87 -20.92 -10.66
C ARG A 373 -17.38 -20.98 -10.45
N LEU A 374 -18.05 -22.04 -10.91
CA LEU A 374 -19.50 -22.24 -10.88
C LEU A 374 -19.90 -23.43 -10.00
N SER A 375 -19.02 -24.43 -9.82
CA SER A 375 -19.32 -25.68 -9.09
C SER A 375 -19.51 -25.54 -7.57
N HIS A 376 -19.38 -24.34 -7.01
CA HIS A 376 -19.68 -24.06 -5.60
C HIS A 376 -20.99 -23.31 -5.41
N ASP A 377 -21.60 -22.85 -6.50
CA ASP A 377 -23.00 -22.44 -6.50
C ASP A 377 -23.85 -23.71 -6.63
N ARG A 378 -24.43 -24.18 -5.51
CA ARG A 378 -25.31 -25.36 -5.49
C ARG A 378 -26.70 -25.07 -6.04
N ARG A 379 -26.89 -23.98 -6.78
CA ARG A 379 -28.13 -23.73 -7.51
C ARG A 379 -28.23 -24.75 -8.65
N PRO A 380 -29.38 -25.43 -8.80
CA PRO A 380 -29.56 -26.50 -9.78
C PRO A 380 -29.25 -26.05 -11.22
N ASP A 381 -29.55 -24.80 -11.54
CA ASP A 381 -29.28 -24.15 -12.83
C ASP A 381 -27.79 -24.05 -13.14
N THR A 382 -26.96 -23.82 -12.10
CA THR A 382 -25.51 -23.72 -12.23
C THR A 382 -24.86 -25.09 -12.39
N GLU A 383 -25.36 -26.11 -11.69
CA GLU A 383 -24.92 -27.50 -11.86
C GLU A 383 -25.18 -28.03 -13.28
N ILE A 384 -26.33 -27.67 -13.88
CA ILE A 384 -26.67 -28.03 -15.25
C ILE A 384 -25.72 -27.36 -16.25
N LEU A 385 -25.41 -26.08 -16.05
CA LEU A 385 -24.46 -25.34 -16.89
C LEU A 385 -23.04 -25.91 -16.77
N VAL A 386 -22.63 -26.28 -15.56
CA VAL A 386 -21.35 -26.93 -15.25
C VAL A 386 -21.24 -28.31 -15.89
N ALA A 387 -22.28 -29.13 -15.79
CA ALA A 387 -22.37 -30.45 -16.41
C ALA A 387 -22.42 -30.37 -17.95
N ALA A 388 -23.11 -29.36 -18.48
CA ALA A 388 -23.17 -29.03 -19.89
C ALA A 388 -21.80 -28.71 -20.49
N ILE A 389 -21.03 -27.85 -19.81
CA ILE A 389 -19.67 -27.47 -20.23
C ILE A 389 -18.70 -28.66 -20.10
N ARG A 390 -18.91 -29.55 -19.12
CA ARG A 390 -18.04 -30.71 -18.86
C ARG A 390 -18.36 -31.96 -19.68
N ASN A 391 -19.34 -31.91 -20.60
CA ASN A 391 -19.71 -33.03 -21.48
C ASN A 391 -20.04 -34.35 -20.74
N ASN A 392 -20.47 -34.26 -19.48
CA ASN A 392 -20.73 -35.43 -18.64
C ASN A 392 -22.19 -35.48 -18.21
N ARG A 393 -22.77 -36.69 -18.28
CA ARG A 393 -24.19 -37.03 -18.11
C ARG A 393 -24.91 -36.13 -17.10
N CYS A 394 -25.62 -35.13 -17.61
CA CYS A 394 -26.52 -34.31 -16.81
C CYS A 394 -27.65 -35.21 -16.25
N ARG A 395 -28.12 -34.91 -15.03
CA ARG A 395 -29.34 -35.52 -14.49
C ARG A 395 -30.50 -35.20 -15.44
N ARG A 396 -31.11 -36.23 -16.03
CA ARG A 396 -32.10 -36.12 -17.13
C ARG A 396 -33.49 -35.67 -16.67
N ASP A 397 -33.64 -35.48 -15.37
CA ASP A 397 -34.86 -35.16 -14.64
C ASP A 397 -35.12 -33.65 -14.47
N VAL A 398 -34.25 -32.78 -15.02
CA VAL A 398 -34.41 -31.31 -14.90
C VAL A 398 -34.93 -30.68 -16.21
N PRO A 399 -36.04 -29.91 -16.20
CA PRO A 399 -36.68 -29.36 -17.40
C PRO A 399 -35.76 -28.51 -18.29
N PHE A 400 -34.77 -27.85 -17.69
CA PHE A 400 -33.81 -27.00 -18.41
C PHE A 400 -32.83 -27.82 -19.27
N ALA A 401 -32.54 -29.06 -18.88
CA ALA A 401 -31.63 -29.94 -19.62
C ALA A 401 -32.21 -30.40 -20.97
N SER A 402 -33.54 -30.60 -21.06
CA SER A 402 -34.21 -30.97 -22.31
C SER A 402 -34.20 -29.86 -23.37
N ILE A 403 -34.12 -28.59 -22.94
CA ILE A 403 -34.06 -27.43 -23.83
C ILE A 403 -32.67 -27.29 -24.46
N LEU A 404 -31.60 -27.57 -23.69
CA LEU A 404 -30.22 -27.42 -24.15
C LEU A 404 -29.68 -28.62 -24.94
N PHE A 405 -30.11 -29.84 -24.60
CA PHE A 405 -29.57 -31.08 -25.18
C PHE A 405 -30.54 -31.84 -26.09
N GLY A 406 -31.78 -31.37 -26.19
CA GLY A 406 -32.82 -32.03 -26.96
C GLY A 406 -33.32 -33.32 -26.31
N SER A 407 -34.38 -33.89 -26.91
CA SER A 407 -34.95 -35.18 -26.51
C SER A 407 -33.87 -36.29 -26.53
N PRO A 408 -33.92 -37.26 -25.61
CA PRO A 408 -32.95 -38.37 -25.54
C PRO A 408 -32.84 -39.20 -26.83
N SER A 409 -33.78 -39.07 -27.78
CA SER A 409 -33.74 -39.73 -29.09
C SER A 409 -32.78 -39.10 -30.11
N THR A 410 -32.31 -37.86 -29.89
CA THR A 410 -31.49 -37.09 -30.86
C THR A 410 -29.98 -37.09 -30.57
N LEU A 411 -29.54 -37.65 -29.44
CA LEU A 411 -28.14 -37.63 -28.96
C LEU A 411 -27.32 -38.88 -29.29
N THR A 412 -27.86 -39.83 -30.05
CA THR A 412 -27.16 -41.07 -30.43
C THR A 412 -26.08 -40.88 -31.50
N SER A 413 -25.91 -39.68 -32.06
CA SER A 413 -25.00 -39.42 -33.18
C SER A 413 -23.75 -38.59 -32.86
N LEU A 414 -23.47 -38.28 -31.59
CA LEU A 414 -22.21 -37.61 -31.24
C LEU A 414 -21.08 -38.64 -31.02
N PRO A 415 -19.90 -38.45 -31.63
CA PRO A 415 -18.78 -39.38 -31.48
C PRO A 415 -18.31 -39.36 -30.02
N LYS A 416 -18.24 -40.56 -29.42
CA LYS A 416 -17.68 -40.77 -28.09
C LYS A 416 -16.17 -40.49 -28.10
N PRO A 417 -15.61 -39.75 -27.13
CA PRO A 417 -14.20 -39.88 -26.78
C PRO A 417 -13.92 -41.22 -26.11
#